data_AF-A0A8J2LBH2-F1
#
_entry.id   AF-A0A8J2LBH2-F1
#
_cell.length_a   1.000
_cell.length_b   1.000
_cell.length_c   1.000
_cell.angle_alpha   90.00
_cell.angle_beta   90.00
_cell.angle_gamma   90.00
#
_symmetry.space_group_name_H-M   'P 1'
#
loop_
_entity.id
_entity.type
_entity.pdbx_description
1 polymer ?
#
loop_
_entity_poly.entity_id
_entity_poly.type
_entity_poly.pdbx_seq_one_letter_code
_entity_poly.pdbx_strand_id
1 'polypeptide(L)'
;EADPKIFKHLKSKNRKAWIGGFGLSDTTYAKNTSYYIQKRFSSRLGSGLIPSKNYHATQNVSIQCFPLYSVLLALNRTVIDFFSLDVEGSEMDILRTIPFDKILIKVITVEHLILKEGKLGL
;
A
#
# COMPACT_ATOMS: atom_id res chain seq x y z
N GLU A 1 -4.57 1.62 5.64
CA GLU A 1 -4.69 3.03 5.22
C GLU A 1 -3.75 3.86 6.07
N ALA A 2 -2.73 4.42 5.43
CA ALA A 2 -1.65 5.11 6.11
C ALA A 2 -1.83 6.64 6.10
N ASP A 3 -2.76 7.19 5.30
CA ASP A 3 -3.17 8.58 5.38
C ASP A 3 -3.87 8.86 6.72
N PRO A 4 -3.33 9.75 7.58
CA PRO A 4 -3.91 10.02 8.91
C PRO A 4 -5.36 10.54 8.87
N LYS A 5 -5.72 11.33 7.85
CA LYS A 5 -7.08 11.88 7.70
C LYS A 5 -8.06 10.79 7.30
N ILE A 6 -7.70 9.96 6.32
CA ILE A 6 -8.53 8.84 5.88
C ILE A 6 -8.64 7.80 7.01
N PHE A 7 -7.54 7.49 7.69
CA PHE A 7 -7.52 6.59 8.83
C PHE A 7 -8.45 7.03 9.96
N LYS A 8 -8.47 8.33 10.31
CA LYS A 8 -9.42 8.89 11.28
C LYS A 8 -10.87 8.73 10.82
N HIS A 9 -11.14 8.95 9.53
CA HIS A 9 -12.46 8.74 8.94
C HIS A 9 -12.89 7.26 8.95
N LEU A 10 -11.98 6.33 8.67
CA LEU A 10 -12.26 4.89 8.71
C LEU A 10 -12.60 4.43 10.13
N LYS A 11 -11.87 4.91 11.15
CA LYS A 11 -12.19 4.63 12.55
C LYS A 11 -13.57 5.11 12.95
N SER A 12 -14.01 6.29 12.46
CA SER A 12 -15.32 6.83 12.82
C SER A 12 -16.50 6.04 12.23
N LYS A 13 -16.26 5.09 11.31
CA LYS A 13 -17.30 4.20 10.77
C LYS A 13 -17.70 3.08 11.73
N ASN A 14 -16.96 2.84 12.82
CA ASN A 14 -17.28 1.84 13.84
C ASN A 14 -17.56 0.44 13.28
N ARG A 15 -16.76 0.00 12.29
CA ARG A 15 -16.88 -1.34 11.72
C ARG A 15 -16.33 -2.39 12.70
N LYS A 16 -16.87 -3.60 12.65
CA LYS A 16 -16.32 -4.77 13.35
C LYS A 16 -15.09 -5.31 12.62
N ALA A 17 -14.03 -4.51 12.59
CA ALA A 17 -12.79 -4.80 11.88
C ALA A 17 -11.58 -4.22 12.62
N TRP A 18 -10.42 -4.83 12.43
CA TRP A 18 -9.15 -4.22 12.81
C TRP A 18 -8.70 -3.25 11.71
N ILE A 19 -8.16 -2.10 12.11
CA ILE A 19 -7.70 -1.06 11.17
C ILE A 19 -6.26 -0.69 11.53
N GLY A 20 -5.34 -0.89 10.59
CA GLY A 20 -3.93 -0.51 10.70
C GLY A 20 -3.66 0.86 10.07
N GLY A 21 -3.06 1.76 10.84
CA GLY A 21 -2.65 3.11 10.42
C GLY A 21 -1.21 3.13 9.89
N PHE A 22 -0.84 2.11 9.12
CA PHE A 22 0.50 1.87 8.58
C PHE A 22 0.38 1.45 7.11
N GLY A 23 1.49 1.53 6.38
CA GLY A 23 1.58 1.02 5.01
C GLY A 23 2.05 -0.44 4.95
N LEU A 24 1.90 -1.07 3.79
CA LEU A 24 2.56 -2.35 3.51
C LEU A 24 3.98 -2.09 3.00
N SER A 25 4.94 -2.86 3.49
CA SER A 25 6.33 -2.78 3.05
C SER A 25 6.52 -3.55 1.75
N ASP A 26 7.26 -2.96 0.84
CA ASP A 26 7.78 -3.59 -0.38
C ASP A 26 9.09 -4.37 -0.11
N THR A 27 9.55 -4.42 1.15
CA THR A 27 10.65 -5.26 1.60
C THR A 27 10.17 -6.28 2.62
N THR A 28 11.01 -7.27 2.92
CA THR A 28 10.75 -8.29 3.94
C THR A 28 10.96 -7.80 5.38
N TYR A 29 11.21 -6.49 5.57
CA TYR A 29 11.40 -5.86 6.87
C TYR A 29 10.61 -4.55 6.99
N ALA A 30 10.46 -4.05 8.22
CA ALA A 30 9.77 -2.80 8.47
C ALA A 30 10.62 -1.61 8.01
N LYS A 31 10.02 -0.63 7.34
CA LYS A 31 10.72 0.59 6.88
C LYS A 31 9.86 1.83 7.00
N ASN A 32 10.50 2.98 7.20
CA ASN A 32 9.84 4.27 7.04
C ASN A 32 9.84 4.68 5.56
N THR A 33 8.69 5.12 5.06
CA THR A 33 8.52 5.60 3.70
C THR A 33 7.82 6.95 3.70
N SER A 34 8.30 7.84 2.84
CA SER A 34 7.70 9.15 2.61
C SER A 34 6.77 9.09 1.39
N TYR A 35 5.58 9.67 1.50
CA TYR A 35 4.67 9.84 0.36
C TYR A 35 4.05 11.24 0.35
N TYR A 36 3.53 11.60 -0.82
CA TYR A 36 2.87 12.88 -1.04
C TYR A 36 1.35 12.71 -0.97
N ILE A 37 0.71 13.44 -0.05
CA ILE A 37 -0.75 13.51 0.00
C ILE A 37 -1.24 14.42 -1.12
N GLN A 38 -2.00 13.86 -2.07
CA GLN A 38 -2.68 14.63 -3.11
C GLN A 38 -4.09 15.03 -2.65
N LYS A 39 -4.52 16.26 -2.97
CA LYS A 39 -5.86 16.79 -2.61
C LYS A 39 -7.04 16.00 -3.19
N ARG A 40 -6.82 15.11 -4.16
CA ARG A 40 -7.83 14.21 -4.73
C ARG A 40 -7.54 12.77 -4.32
N PHE A 41 -8.07 12.40 -3.16
CA PHE A 41 -8.45 11.04 -2.70
C PHE A 41 -7.49 9.84 -2.82
N SER A 42 -6.30 9.95 -3.40
CA SER A 42 -5.30 8.89 -3.35
C SER A 42 -3.89 9.41 -3.08
N SER A 43 -3.29 8.89 -2.02
CA SER A 43 -1.88 9.04 -1.69
C SER A 43 -1.07 8.04 -2.51
N ARG A 44 -0.30 8.52 -3.49
CA ARG A 44 0.57 7.66 -4.30
C ARG A 44 1.88 7.39 -3.59
N LEU A 45 2.30 6.12 -3.54
CA LEU A 45 3.60 5.75 -3.02
C LEU A 45 4.69 6.20 -4.01
N GLY A 46 5.68 6.93 -3.51
CA GLY A 46 6.68 7.59 -4.35
C GLY A 46 7.64 6.61 -5.02
N SER A 47 7.36 6.22 -6.25
CA SER A 47 8.36 5.81 -7.23
C SER A 47 7.91 6.18 -8.65
N GLY A 48 8.52 7.21 -9.22
CA GLY A 48 8.80 7.21 -10.67
C GLY A 48 7.74 7.71 -11.66
N LEU A 49 6.77 8.55 -11.31
CA LEU A 49 6.04 9.34 -12.32
C LEU A 49 6.42 10.81 -12.20
N ILE A 50 7.03 11.31 -13.28
CA ILE A 50 7.47 12.69 -13.54
C ILE A 50 6.62 13.68 -12.75
N PRO A 51 7.21 14.55 -11.89
CA PRO A 51 6.46 15.63 -11.27
C PRO A 51 5.95 16.52 -12.40
N SER A 52 4.68 16.36 -12.77
CA SER A 52 4.03 17.34 -13.62
C SER A 52 4.14 18.66 -12.87
N LYS A 53 4.78 19.65 -13.50
CA LYS A 53 5.12 20.97 -12.93
C LYS A 53 3.91 21.75 -12.36
N ASN A 54 2.70 21.19 -12.47
CA ASN A 54 1.43 21.77 -12.02
C ASN A 54 0.77 21.02 -10.85
N TYR A 55 1.43 20.04 -10.22
CA TYR A 55 0.86 19.32 -9.07
C TYR A 55 1.42 19.89 -7.76
N HIS A 56 0.60 20.69 -7.08
CA HIS A 56 0.88 21.15 -5.71
C HIS A 56 0.82 19.97 -4.73
N ALA A 57 1.93 19.23 -4.60
CA ALA A 57 2.12 18.27 -3.52
C ALA A 57 2.10 19.05 -2.20
N THR A 58 1.00 18.94 -1.44
CA THR A 58 0.74 19.83 -0.31
C THR A 58 1.44 19.43 0.99
N GLN A 59 1.86 18.17 1.15
CA GLN A 59 2.54 17.70 2.35
C GLN A 59 3.29 16.39 2.08
N ASN A 60 4.56 16.32 2.51
CA ASN A 60 5.29 15.06 2.61
C ASN A 60 5.00 14.44 3.98
N VAL A 61 4.49 13.21 4.00
CA VAL A 61 4.17 12.47 5.22
C VAL A 61 5.05 11.23 5.28
N SER A 62 5.72 11.05 6.42
CA SER A 62 6.46 9.82 6.72
C SER A 62 5.55 8.84 7.45
N ILE A 63 5.50 7.60 6.97
CA ILE A 63 4.78 6.50 7.61
C ILE A 63 5.68 5.30 7.80
N GLN A 64 5.35 4.52 8.81
CA GLN A 64 5.92 3.19 9.00
C GLN A 64 5.17 2.20 8.10
N CYS A 65 5.93 1.39 7.38
CA CYS A 65 5.43 0.26 6.59
C CYS A 65 5.93 -1.06 7.17
N PHE A 66 5.09 -2.09 7.10
CA PHE A 66 5.40 -3.45 7.58
C PHE A 66 5.14 -4.50 6.50
N PRO A 67 5.93 -5.58 6.41
CA PRO A 67 5.63 -6.69 5.52
C PRO A 67 4.27 -7.30 5.88
N LEU A 68 3.49 -7.72 4.87
CA LEU A 68 2.18 -8.35 5.08
C LEU A 68 2.29 -9.54 6.05
N TYR A 69 3.33 -10.36 5.90
CA TYR A 69 3.57 -11.51 6.75
C TYR A 69 3.69 -11.14 8.25
N SER A 70 4.42 -10.07 8.57
CA SER A 70 4.56 -9.59 9.96
C SER A 70 3.22 -9.15 10.56
N VAL A 71 2.39 -8.48 9.75
CA VAL A 71 1.04 -8.05 10.17
C VAL A 71 0.16 -9.26 10.46
N LEU A 72 0.18 -10.27 9.58
CA LEU A 72 -0.61 -11.49 9.74
C LEU A 72 -0.19 -12.31 10.97
N LEU A 73 1.11 -12.42 11.24
CA LEU A 73 1.62 -13.06 12.44
C LEU A 73 1.14 -12.36 13.72
N ALA A 74 1.14 -11.02 13.73
CA ALA A 74 0.62 -10.25 14.87
C ALA A 74 -0.88 -10.48 15.12
N LEU A 75 -1.63 -10.83 14.08
CA LEU A 75 -3.05 -11.18 14.16
C LEU A 75 -3.31 -12.68 14.38
N ASN A 76 -2.24 -13.49 14.46
CA ASN A 76 -2.30 -14.95 14.51
C ASN A 76 -3.14 -15.54 13.36
N ARG A 77 -2.85 -15.09 12.13
CA ARG A 77 -3.50 -15.55 10.89
C ARG A 77 -2.46 -15.97 9.86
N THR A 78 -2.73 -17.07 9.16
CA THR A 78 -1.90 -17.57 8.04
C THR A 78 -2.73 -17.93 6.82
N VAL A 79 -4.06 -17.91 6.94
CA VAL A 79 -5.00 -18.16 5.84
C VAL A 79 -5.84 -16.90 5.62
N ILE A 80 -5.89 -16.46 4.37
CA ILE A 80 -6.68 -15.31 3.93
C ILE A 80 -7.58 -15.79 2.79
N ASP A 81 -8.89 -15.66 2.96
CA ASP A 81 -9.84 -16.04 1.90
C ASP A 81 -9.81 -15.03 0.74
N PHE A 82 -9.66 -13.75 1.05
CA PHE A 82 -9.65 -12.68 0.06
C PHE A 82 -8.69 -11.55 0.46
N PHE A 83 -7.78 -11.19 -0.43
CA PHE A 83 -6.84 -10.08 -0.25
C PHE A 83 -6.96 -9.08 -1.40
N SER A 84 -7.37 -7.85 -1.08
CA SER A 84 -7.38 -6.73 -2.04
C SER A 84 -6.17 -5.85 -1.80
N LEU A 85 -5.31 -5.74 -2.80
CA LEU A 85 -4.10 -4.93 -2.79
C LEU A 85 -4.25 -3.72 -3.70
N ASP A 86 -4.23 -2.55 -3.08
CA ASP A 86 -4.34 -1.24 -3.72
C ASP A 86 -3.50 -0.27 -2.86
N VAL A 87 -2.29 0.03 -3.33
CA VAL A 87 -1.28 0.83 -2.60
C VAL A 87 -0.66 1.92 -3.46
N GLU A 88 -1.28 2.20 -4.62
CA GLU A 88 -0.97 3.29 -5.53
C GLU A 88 0.50 3.27 -6.00
N GLY A 89 0.97 2.12 -6.50
CA GLY A 89 2.17 2.02 -7.34
C GLY A 89 3.30 1.10 -6.85
N SER A 90 3.14 0.35 -5.75
CA SER A 90 4.13 -0.61 -5.25
C SER A 90 3.60 -2.04 -5.11
N GLU A 91 2.51 -2.36 -5.82
CA GLU A 91 1.79 -3.62 -5.71
C GLU A 91 2.70 -4.81 -6.00
N MET A 92 3.45 -4.75 -7.10
CA MET A 92 4.35 -5.84 -7.51
C MET A 92 5.49 -6.07 -6.54
N ASP A 93 6.06 -5.01 -5.96
CA ASP A 93 7.15 -5.17 -5.01
C ASP A 93 6.65 -5.76 -3.69
N ILE A 94 5.48 -5.33 -3.20
CA ILE A 94 4.82 -5.95 -2.05
C ILE A 94 4.52 -7.43 -2.31
N LEU A 95 3.96 -7.78 -3.47
CA LEU A 95 3.63 -9.17 -3.82
C LEU A 95 4.88 -10.08 -3.78
N ARG A 96 6.04 -9.57 -4.20
CA ARG A 96 7.33 -10.31 -4.14
C ARG A 96 7.80 -10.59 -2.71
N THR A 97 7.34 -9.82 -1.73
CA THR A 97 7.69 -10.04 -0.31
C THR A 97 6.84 -11.11 0.37
N ILE A 98 5.73 -11.52 -0.25
CA ILE A 98 4.78 -12.43 0.38
C ILE A 98 5.36 -13.86 0.38
N PRO A 99 5.55 -14.49 1.55
CA PRO A 99 6.00 -15.86 1.64
C PRO A 99 4.82 -16.82 1.44
N PHE A 100 4.45 -17.08 0.18
CA PHE A 100 3.33 -17.97 -0.18
C PHE A 100 3.52 -19.43 0.26
N ASP A 101 4.74 -19.81 0.65
CA ASP A 101 5.05 -21.09 1.31
C ASP A 101 4.59 -21.13 2.78
N LYS A 102 4.43 -19.96 3.42
CA LYS A 102 4.06 -19.82 4.84
C LYS A 102 2.63 -19.37 5.07
N ILE A 103 2.03 -18.70 4.08
CA ILE A 103 0.65 -18.23 4.14
C ILE A 103 -0.13 -18.64 2.91
N LEU A 104 -1.42 -18.93 3.10
CA LEU A 104 -2.35 -19.25 2.03
C LEU A 104 -3.27 -18.07 1.76
N ILE A 105 -3.29 -17.58 0.53
CA ILE A 105 -4.27 -16.60 0.08
C ILE A 105 -5.09 -17.23 -1.05
N LYS A 106 -6.40 -17.39 -0.85
CA LYS A 106 -7.25 -18.08 -1.82
C LYS A 106 -7.54 -17.23 -3.06
N VAL A 107 -7.82 -15.95 -2.86
CA VAL A 107 -8.11 -14.99 -3.94
C VAL A 107 -7.39 -13.68 -3.67
N ILE A 108 -6.72 -13.15 -4.70
CA ILE A 108 -6.05 -11.85 -4.67
C ILE A 108 -6.60 -10.98 -5.79
N THR A 109 -6.99 -9.75 -5.46
CA THR A 109 -7.22 -8.69 -6.42
C THR A 109 -6.14 -7.64 -6.28
N VAL A 110 -5.57 -7.21 -7.39
CA VAL A 110 -4.43 -6.28 -7.41
C VAL A 110 -4.80 -5.10 -8.31
N GLU A 111 -4.73 -3.89 -7.79
CA GLU A 111 -4.77 -2.69 -8.62
C GLU A 111 -3.54 -2.69 -9.55
N HIS A 112 -3.75 -2.41 -10.84
CA HIS A 112 -2.65 -2.26 -11.78
C HIS A 112 -2.82 -0.96 -12.56
N LEU A 113 -1.70 -0.25 -12.73
CA LEU A 113 -1.64 0.88 -13.63
C LEU A 113 -1.52 0.35 -15.06
N ILE A 114 -2.50 0.67 -15.90
CA ILE A 114 -2.39 0.45 -17.34
C ILE A 114 -1.43 1.51 -17.89
N LEU A 115 -0.18 1.13 -18.09
CA LEU A 115 0.77 1.93 -18.87
C LEU A 115 0.43 1.74 -20.36
N LYS A 116 0.46 2.82 -21.14
CA LYS A 116 0.35 2.69 -22.61
C LYS A 116 1.49 1.80 -23.12
N GLU A 117 1.18 0.79 -23.91
CA GLU A 117 2.20 0.02 -24.62
C GLU A 117 3.03 0.95 -25.53
N GLY A 118 4.35 0.84 -25.42
CA GLY A 118 5.31 1.62 -26.18
C GLY A 118 6.62 1.79 -25.42
N LYS A 119 7.74 1.40 -26.03
CA LYS A 119 9.09 1.51 -25.46
C LYS A 119 9.31 2.92 -24.88
N LEU A 120 9.46 3.03 -23.55
CA LEU A 120 10.52 3.89 -23.01
C LEU A 120 11.82 3.17 -23.32
N GLY A 121 12.22 3.25 -24.59
CA GLY A 121 13.50 2.73 -25.05
C GLY A 121 14.57 3.66 -24.53
N LEU A 122 15.47 3.09 -23.72
CA LEU A 122 16.83 3.55 -23.41
C LEU A 122 16.97 5.02 -23.00
#